data_AF-A0A7Z2SM42-F1
#
_entry.id   AF-A0A7Z2SM42-F1
#
_cell.length_a   1.000
_cell.length_b   1.000
_cell.length_c   1.000
_cell.angle_alpha   90.00
_cell.angle_beta   90.00
_cell.angle_gamma   90.00
#
_symmetry.space_group_name_H-M   'P 1'
#
loop_
_entity.id
_entity.type
_entity.pdbx_description
1 polymer ?
#
loop_
_entity_poly.entity_id
_entity_poly.type
_entity_poly.pdbx_seq_one_letter_code
_entity_poly.pdbx_strand_id
1 'polypeptide(L)'
;MKAILLSIAFEVASGIAFAQGAADPMAHLRACSIIIEDAERLECLDRLSRDIAAPDRAARAGDNWIISETTSPVNYTPMVTATAGSEGSSMQLAIYCRGGRTELVVSGPAVSRSSSGYRITYRVNSDQPVQLAAGSPSFGAGAAFTGDIVGLLQSLPEDGHIAVRLTTRSGVAQDGRFSLGGLKTAREKLAAACKWPHVVAGPRN
;
A
#
# COMPACT_ATOMS: atom_id res chain seq x y z
N MET A 1 46.08 -29.37 62.91
CA MET A 1 46.63 -28.99 61.59
C MET A 1 45.48 -28.52 60.72
N LYS A 2 45.56 -27.27 60.24
CA LYS A 2 44.57 -26.59 59.40
C LYS A 2 44.81 -26.99 57.93
N ALA A 3 43.76 -27.33 57.20
CA ALA A 3 43.77 -27.35 55.74
C ALA A 3 42.42 -26.80 55.25
N ILE A 4 42.45 -25.57 54.75
CA ILE A 4 41.33 -24.88 54.13
C ILE A 4 41.40 -25.23 52.64
N LEU A 5 40.42 -25.98 52.14
CA LEU A 5 40.25 -26.23 50.70
C LEU A 5 39.33 -25.13 50.14
N LEU A 6 39.91 -24.20 49.39
CA LEU A 6 39.19 -23.20 48.59
C LEU A 6 38.76 -23.83 47.27
N SER A 7 37.47 -24.03 47.07
CA SER A 7 36.89 -24.37 45.76
C SER A 7 36.48 -23.08 45.05
N ILE A 8 37.13 -22.77 43.92
CA ILE A 8 36.74 -21.66 43.03
C ILE A 8 35.69 -22.19 42.05
N ALA A 9 34.47 -21.66 42.11
CA ALA A 9 33.43 -21.91 41.12
C ALA A 9 33.71 -21.07 39.86
N PHE A 10 33.78 -21.70 38.70
CA PHE A 10 33.93 -21.04 37.40
C PHE A 10 32.57 -21.09 36.69
N GLU A 11 31.73 -20.09 36.92
CA GLU A 11 30.47 -19.86 36.19
C GLU A 11 30.81 -19.27 34.81
N VAL A 12 30.82 -20.10 33.77
CA VAL A 12 30.83 -19.64 32.39
C VAL A 12 29.39 -19.38 31.98
N ALA A 13 28.92 -18.17 32.24
CA ALA A 13 27.67 -17.66 31.67
C ALA A 13 27.89 -17.34 30.18
N SER A 14 27.92 -18.37 29.34
CA SER A 14 27.75 -18.20 27.89
C SER A 14 26.28 -17.92 27.62
N GLY A 15 25.90 -16.64 27.66
CA GLY A 15 24.57 -16.19 27.25
C GLY A 15 24.37 -16.44 25.75
N ILE A 16 23.84 -17.61 25.40
CA ILE A 16 23.36 -17.89 24.05
C ILE A 16 22.03 -17.15 23.92
N ALA A 17 22.09 -15.94 23.36
CA ALA A 17 20.90 -15.22 22.94
C ALA A 17 20.30 -15.96 21.74
N PHE A 18 19.40 -16.90 21.99
CA PHE A 18 18.49 -17.37 20.95
C PHE A 18 17.57 -16.21 20.60
N ALA A 19 17.84 -15.57 19.46
CA ALA A 19 16.83 -14.79 18.77
C ALA A 19 15.63 -15.71 18.55
N GLN A 20 14.53 -15.48 19.25
CA GLN A 20 13.27 -16.18 19.01
C GLN A 20 12.82 -15.79 17.61
N GLY A 21 13.22 -16.59 16.62
CA GLY A 21 12.73 -16.48 15.26
C GLY A 21 11.21 -16.62 15.31
N ALA A 22 10.52 -15.63 14.74
CA ALA A 22 9.12 -15.76 14.41
C ALA A 22 8.92 -17.14 13.76
N ALA A 23 8.01 -17.94 14.32
CA ALA A 23 7.85 -19.32 13.90
C ALA A 23 7.62 -19.39 12.39
N ASP A 24 8.39 -20.22 11.67
CA ASP A 24 8.33 -20.33 10.22
C ASP A 24 6.87 -20.65 9.78
N PRO A 25 6.17 -19.73 9.08
CA PRO A 25 4.80 -19.96 8.64
C PRO A 25 4.65 -21.19 7.75
N MET A 26 5.71 -21.54 7.01
CA MET A 26 5.72 -22.74 6.16
C MET A 26 5.83 -24.02 6.97
N ALA A 27 6.46 -23.99 8.16
CA ALA A 27 6.47 -25.12 9.07
C ALA A 27 5.08 -25.35 9.71
N HIS A 28 4.37 -24.28 10.06
CA HIS A 28 3.01 -24.36 10.62
C HIS A 28 1.99 -24.86 9.60
N LEU A 29 2.09 -24.43 8.34
CA LEU A 29 1.23 -24.95 7.26
C LEU A 29 1.41 -26.46 7.08
N ARG A 30 2.65 -26.96 7.11
CA ARG A 30 2.94 -28.39 7.03
C ARG A 30 2.38 -29.16 8.24
N ALA A 31 2.48 -28.59 9.43
CA ALA A 31 1.93 -29.20 10.64
C ALA A 31 0.39 -29.35 10.54
N CYS A 32 -0.34 -28.32 10.10
CA CYS A 32 -1.79 -28.43 9.88
C CYS A 32 -2.13 -29.47 8.80
N SER A 33 -1.31 -29.61 7.75
CA SER A 33 -1.58 -30.54 6.64
C SER A 33 -1.50 -32.03 6.99
N ILE A 34 -0.84 -32.38 8.11
CA ILE A 34 -0.66 -33.77 8.57
C ILE A 34 -1.85 -34.24 9.44
N ILE A 35 -2.74 -33.32 9.85
CA ILE A 35 -3.95 -33.65 10.61
C ILE A 35 -4.92 -34.44 9.71
N ILE A 36 -5.26 -35.65 10.16
CA ILE A 36 -6.13 -36.60 9.41
C ILE A 36 -7.60 -36.22 9.55
N GLU A 37 -8.00 -35.73 10.73
CA GLU A 37 -9.37 -35.29 11.00
C GLU A 37 -9.67 -33.96 10.27
N ASP A 38 -10.64 -33.97 9.36
CA ASP A 38 -10.94 -32.83 8.49
C ASP A 38 -11.34 -31.57 9.28
N ALA A 39 -12.14 -31.72 10.35
CA ALA A 39 -12.61 -30.60 11.17
C ALA A 39 -11.46 -29.91 11.92
N GLU A 40 -10.55 -30.69 12.50
CA GLU A 40 -9.38 -30.17 13.21
C GLU A 40 -8.36 -29.55 12.25
N ARG A 41 -8.20 -30.14 11.06
CA ARG A 41 -7.38 -29.56 9.99
C ARG A 41 -7.90 -28.19 9.57
N LEU A 42 -9.21 -28.07 9.36
CA LEU A 42 -9.86 -26.81 9.02
C LEU A 42 -9.68 -25.76 10.13
N GLU A 43 -9.85 -26.13 11.39
CA GLU A 43 -9.64 -25.20 12.51
C GLU A 43 -8.18 -24.74 12.63
N CYS A 44 -7.21 -25.65 12.44
CA CYS A 44 -5.78 -25.34 12.43
C CYS A 44 -5.42 -24.33 11.33
N LEU A 45 -5.91 -24.56 10.11
CA LEU A 45 -5.68 -23.67 8.97
C LEU A 45 -6.36 -22.32 9.17
N ASP A 46 -7.56 -22.27 9.74
CA ASP A 46 -8.27 -21.02 10.03
C ASP A 46 -7.55 -20.19 11.10
N ARG A 47 -7.04 -20.85 12.16
CA ARG A 47 -6.22 -20.19 13.18
C ARG A 47 -4.92 -19.64 12.58
N LEU A 48 -4.22 -20.44 11.79
CA LEU A 48 -2.99 -20.02 11.11
C LEU A 48 -3.24 -18.86 10.13
N SER A 49 -4.38 -18.88 9.41
CA SER A 49 -4.80 -17.77 8.54
C SER A 49 -5.02 -16.49 9.34
N ARG A 50 -5.66 -16.58 10.52
CA ARG A 50 -5.85 -15.43 11.42
C ARG A 50 -4.54 -14.90 11.99
N ASP A 51 -3.61 -15.79 12.34
CA ASP A 51 -2.29 -15.42 12.87
C ASP A 51 -1.39 -14.79 11.81
N ILE A 52 -1.38 -15.32 10.58
CA ILE A 52 -0.66 -14.72 9.44
C ILE A 52 -1.29 -13.37 9.06
N ALA A 53 -2.61 -13.25 9.17
CA ALA A 53 -3.30 -11.98 8.94
C ALA A 53 -3.11 -10.96 10.09
N ALA A 54 -2.54 -11.38 11.22
CA ALA A 54 -2.28 -10.58 12.41
C ALA A 54 -0.77 -10.56 12.73
N PRO A 55 0.04 -9.98 11.83
CA PRO A 55 0.84 -8.82 12.25
C PRO A 55 0.79 -7.65 11.26
N ASP A 56 0.31 -7.87 10.03
CA ASP A 56 0.29 -6.85 8.96
C ASP A 56 -1.01 -6.02 8.91
N ARG A 57 -2.12 -6.47 9.51
CA ARG A 57 -3.29 -5.58 9.72
C ARG A 57 -3.03 -4.46 10.73
N ALA A 58 -1.93 -4.56 11.46
CA ALA A 58 -1.37 -3.49 12.25
C ALA A 58 -0.20 -2.78 11.51
N ALA A 59 -0.15 -2.85 10.18
CA ALA A 59 0.32 -1.71 9.40
C ALA A 59 -0.60 -0.55 9.78
N ARG A 60 -0.18 0.15 10.85
CA ARG A 60 -0.67 1.38 11.45
C ARG A 60 -2.11 1.71 11.08
N ALA A 61 -3.01 1.74 12.06
CA ALA A 61 -4.40 2.20 11.93
C ALA A 61 -4.59 3.65 11.37
N GLY A 62 -3.59 4.24 10.72
CA GLY A 62 -3.64 5.47 9.94
C GLY A 62 -3.07 5.39 8.51
N ASP A 63 -2.51 4.27 8.04
CA ASP A 63 -1.86 4.16 6.71
C ASP A 63 -2.70 3.30 5.75
N ASN A 64 -3.70 3.90 5.08
CA ASN A 64 -4.61 3.19 4.18
C ASN A 64 -4.00 2.89 2.79
N TRP A 65 -2.69 3.14 2.63
CA TRP A 65 -1.95 3.03 1.38
C TRP A 65 -1.03 1.82 1.39
N ILE A 66 -1.23 0.91 0.44
CA ILE A 66 -0.32 -0.19 0.15
C ILE A 66 0.70 0.29 -0.86
N ILE A 67 1.98 0.33 -0.46
CA ILE A 67 3.10 0.79 -1.28
C ILE A 67 3.93 -0.43 -1.72
N SER A 68 4.17 -0.56 -3.01
CA SER A 68 5.02 -1.59 -3.60
C SER A 68 6.14 -0.94 -4.40
N GLU A 69 7.38 -1.17 -3.96
CA GLU A 69 8.59 -0.71 -4.62
C GLU A 69 9.23 -1.89 -5.35
N THR A 70 9.43 -1.74 -6.65
CA THR A 70 10.00 -2.76 -7.53
C THR A 70 10.96 -2.10 -8.49
N THR A 71 11.66 -2.89 -9.28
CA THR A 71 12.59 -2.39 -10.30
C THR A 71 12.29 -3.11 -11.61
N SER A 72 12.26 -2.34 -12.70
CA SER A 72 12.00 -2.90 -14.03
C SER A 72 13.09 -3.91 -14.40
N PRO A 73 12.73 -5.15 -14.79
CA PRO A 73 13.73 -6.18 -15.12
C PRO A 73 14.48 -5.89 -16.42
N VAL A 74 14.00 -4.98 -17.27
CA VAL A 74 14.58 -4.70 -18.58
C VAL A 74 15.68 -3.64 -18.50
N ASN A 75 15.47 -2.61 -17.69
CA ASN A 75 16.32 -1.42 -17.66
C ASN A 75 16.68 -0.94 -16.25
N TYR A 76 16.36 -1.73 -15.23
CA TYR A 76 16.64 -1.46 -13.82
C TYR A 76 16.13 -0.11 -13.32
N THR A 77 15.10 0.45 -13.97
CA THR A 77 14.48 1.69 -13.50
C THR A 77 13.56 1.42 -12.30
N PRO A 78 13.59 2.26 -11.25
CA PRO A 78 12.68 2.14 -10.13
C PRO A 78 11.21 2.24 -10.57
N MET A 79 10.37 1.42 -9.94
CA MET A 79 8.92 1.39 -10.15
C MET A 79 8.25 1.41 -8.79
N VAL A 80 7.33 2.35 -8.58
CA VAL A 80 6.58 2.45 -7.33
C VAL A 80 5.10 2.47 -7.65
N THR A 81 4.35 1.65 -6.92
CA THR A 81 2.89 1.65 -6.95
C THR A 81 2.40 1.94 -5.54
N ALA A 82 1.53 2.91 -5.37
CA ALA A 82 0.82 3.16 -4.13
C ALA A 82 -0.68 3.01 -4.39
N THR A 83 -1.38 2.20 -3.61
CA THR A 83 -2.82 1.98 -3.80
C THR A 83 -3.61 2.15 -2.51
N ALA A 84 -4.81 2.73 -2.63
CA ALA A 84 -5.77 2.85 -1.56
C ALA A 84 -7.12 2.26 -2.01
N GLY A 85 -7.75 1.50 -1.12
CA GLY A 85 -9.12 1.02 -1.32
C GLY A 85 -10.14 2.12 -0.99
N SER A 86 -11.30 2.08 -1.65
CA SER A 86 -12.42 2.94 -1.28
C SER A 86 -13.11 2.43 -0.01
N GLU A 87 -13.54 3.37 0.82
CA GLU A 87 -14.50 3.10 1.89
C GLU A 87 -15.84 2.71 1.26
N GLY A 88 -16.36 1.52 1.59
CA GLY A 88 -17.70 1.09 1.17
C GLY A 88 -17.90 0.77 -0.32
N SER A 89 -16.83 0.74 -1.14
CA SER A 89 -16.91 0.30 -2.54
C SER A 89 -15.68 -0.52 -2.95
N SER A 90 -15.80 -1.28 -4.05
CA SER A 90 -14.69 -2.07 -4.61
C SER A 90 -13.78 -1.25 -5.54
N MET A 91 -13.90 0.08 -5.52
CA MET A 91 -13.02 0.96 -6.28
C MET A 91 -11.67 1.08 -5.59
N GLN A 92 -10.64 1.28 -6.40
CA GLN A 92 -9.25 1.46 -5.96
C GLN A 92 -8.69 2.73 -6.60
N LEU A 93 -7.97 3.51 -5.80
CA LEU A 93 -7.17 4.63 -6.27
C LEU A 93 -5.71 4.18 -6.28
N ALA A 94 -5.05 4.30 -7.42
CA ALA A 94 -3.67 3.89 -7.60
C ALA A 94 -2.83 5.03 -8.13
N ILE A 95 -1.67 5.23 -7.52
CA ILE A 95 -0.62 6.12 -8.02
C ILE A 95 0.52 5.24 -8.52
N TYR A 96 0.91 5.50 -9.74
CA TYR A 96 1.97 4.77 -10.41
C TYR A 96 3.14 5.68 -10.69
N CYS A 97 4.34 5.15 -10.48
CA CYS A 97 5.59 5.69 -10.97
C CYS A 97 6.29 4.64 -11.83
N ARG A 98 6.44 4.91 -13.13
CA ARG A 98 7.15 4.03 -14.04
C ARG A 98 7.94 4.83 -15.08
N GLY A 99 9.25 4.61 -15.14
CA GLY A 99 10.11 5.30 -16.09
C GLY A 99 10.09 6.83 -15.95
N GLY A 100 9.96 7.32 -14.71
CA GLY A 100 9.85 8.77 -14.43
C GLY A 100 8.46 9.37 -14.68
N ARG A 101 7.51 8.59 -15.22
CA ARG A 101 6.13 9.05 -15.41
C ARG A 101 5.28 8.72 -14.19
N THR A 102 4.55 9.72 -13.71
CA THR A 102 3.53 9.56 -12.67
C THR A 102 2.14 9.56 -13.26
N GLU A 103 1.33 8.58 -12.87
CA GLU A 103 -0.08 8.48 -13.24
C GLU A 103 -0.94 8.27 -12.00
N LEU A 104 -2.12 8.87 -11.97
CA LEU A 104 -3.15 8.64 -10.95
C LEU A 104 -4.35 8.01 -11.63
N VAL A 105 -4.76 6.84 -11.18
CA VAL A 105 -5.74 5.99 -11.85
C VAL A 105 -6.79 5.51 -10.86
N VAL A 106 -8.05 5.54 -11.28
CA VAL A 106 -9.16 4.94 -10.55
C VAL A 106 -9.57 3.67 -11.28
N SER A 107 -9.59 2.56 -10.57
CA SER A 107 -9.97 1.25 -11.08
C SER A 107 -11.07 0.63 -10.22
N GLY A 108 -11.67 -0.43 -10.72
CA GLY A 108 -12.68 -1.21 -10.03
C GLY A 108 -13.30 -2.25 -10.96
N PRO A 109 -14.04 -3.24 -10.43
CA PRO A 109 -14.63 -4.31 -11.25
C PRO A 109 -15.55 -3.81 -12.37
N ALA A 110 -16.23 -2.68 -12.14
CA ALA A 110 -17.12 -2.05 -13.11
C ALA A 110 -16.40 -1.05 -14.05
N VAL A 111 -15.09 -0.85 -13.89
CA VAL A 111 -14.29 0.10 -14.68
C VAL A 111 -13.54 -0.66 -15.76
N SER A 112 -13.98 -0.53 -17.02
CA SER A 112 -13.42 -1.30 -18.12
C SER A 112 -12.18 -0.63 -18.75
N ARG A 113 -11.30 -1.43 -19.38
CA ARG A 113 -10.16 -0.93 -20.17
C ARG A 113 -10.53 -0.18 -21.44
N SER A 114 -11.70 -0.49 -22.01
CA SER A 114 -12.11 -0.02 -23.34
C SER A 114 -12.88 1.30 -23.32
N SER A 115 -13.21 1.82 -22.13
CA SER A 115 -14.06 3.01 -21.98
C SER A 115 -13.21 4.28 -21.91
N SER A 116 -12.73 4.71 -23.08
CA SER A 116 -12.11 6.02 -23.32
C SER A 116 -13.09 7.22 -23.19
N GLY A 117 -14.05 7.13 -22.26
CA GLY A 117 -15.18 8.05 -22.17
C GLY A 117 -15.65 8.32 -20.74
N TYR A 118 -14.87 7.98 -19.72
CA TYR A 118 -15.18 8.40 -18.36
C TYR A 118 -14.97 9.91 -18.20
N ARG A 119 -15.84 10.53 -17.41
CA ARG A 119 -15.56 11.82 -16.77
C ARG A 119 -15.26 11.54 -15.31
N ILE A 120 -14.16 12.11 -14.83
CA ILE A 120 -13.77 12.05 -13.42
C ILE A 120 -14.25 13.35 -12.79
N THR A 121 -15.09 13.25 -11.77
CA THR A 121 -15.39 14.35 -10.87
C THR A 121 -14.81 14.00 -9.52
N TYR A 122 -13.90 14.81 -8.99
CA TYR A 122 -13.32 14.57 -7.68
C TYR A 122 -13.52 15.76 -6.75
N ARG A 123 -13.52 15.50 -5.45
CA ARG A 123 -13.54 16.52 -4.40
C ARG A 123 -12.59 16.09 -3.30
N VAL A 124 -11.76 17.03 -2.85
CA VAL A 124 -10.94 16.87 -1.65
C VAL A 124 -11.74 17.40 -0.48
N ASN A 125 -11.97 16.57 0.54
CA ASN A 125 -12.76 16.93 1.70
C ASN A 125 -14.12 17.59 1.33
N SER A 126 -14.28 18.85 1.73
CA SER A 126 -15.49 19.65 1.51
C SER A 126 -15.32 20.73 0.43
N ASP A 127 -14.25 20.66 -0.37
CA ASP A 127 -13.97 21.64 -1.42
C ASP A 127 -14.99 21.57 -2.57
N GLN A 128 -14.92 22.50 -3.51
CA GLN A 128 -15.74 22.41 -4.71
C GLN A 128 -15.32 21.22 -5.57
N PRO A 129 -16.27 20.43 -6.12
CA PRO A 129 -15.93 19.35 -7.03
C PRO A 129 -15.26 19.87 -8.30
N VAL A 130 -14.15 19.24 -8.68
CA VAL A 130 -13.44 19.50 -9.92
C VAL A 130 -13.75 18.38 -10.91
N GLN A 131 -14.04 18.73 -12.16
CA GLN A 131 -14.33 17.77 -13.22
C GLN A 131 -13.25 17.80 -14.29
N LEU A 132 -12.83 16.62 -14.75
CA LEU A 132 -11.90 16.44 -15.85
C LEU A 132 -12.29 15.24 -16.73
N ALA A 133 -11.84 15.27 -17.98
CA ALA A 133 -11.95 14.12 -18.86
C ALA A 133 -10.94 13.05 -18.42
N ALA A 134 -11.40 11.81 -18.28
CA ALA A 134 -10.49 10.70 -18.00
C ALA A 134 -9.63 10.40 -19.23
N GLY A 135 -8.35 10.15 -19.00
CA GLY A 135 -7.46 9.55 -19.97
C GLY A 135 -7.47 8.02 -19.86
N SER A 136 -6.84 7.38 -20.84
CA SER A 136 -6.46 5.97 -20.72
C SER A 136 -5.15 5.87 -19.94
N PRO A 137 -5.04 5.01 -18.92
CA PRO A 137 -3.77 4.80 -18.22
C PRO A 137 -2.75 4.14 -19.16
N SER A 138 -1.46 4.44 -18.97
CA SER A 138 -0.38 3.85 -19.80
C SER A 138 -0.25 2.33 -19.58
N PHE A 139 -0.79 1.81 -18.48
CA PHE A 139 -0.87 0.38 -18.19
C PHE A 139 -2.04 0.05 -17.26
N GLY A 140 -2.38 -1.24 -17.15
CA GLY A 140 -3.49 -1.67 -16.30
C GLY A 140 -4.86 -1.28 -16.87
N ALA A 141 -5.89 -1.36 -16.03
CA ALA A 141 -7.27 -0.98 -16.33
C ALA A 141 -7.67 0.19 -15.44
N GLY A 142 -8.57 1.05 -15.91
CA GLY A 142 -9.08 2.16 -15.12
C GLY A 142 -9.25 3.44 -15.92
N ALA A 143 -9.69 4.47 -15.20
CA ALA A 143 -9.77 5.84 -15.67
C ALA A 143 -8.58 6.64 -15.10
N ALA A 144 -7.72 7.18 -15.97
CA ALA A 144 -6.59 8.00 -15.55
C ALA A 144 -7.01 9.46 -15.38
N PHE A 145 -6.55 10.09 -14.30
CA PHE A 145 -6.55 11.54 -14.20
C PHE A 145 -5.67 12.14 -15.29
N THR A 146 -6.02 13.34 -15.74
CA THR A 146 -5.29 14.08 -16.77
C THR A 146 -4.82 15.44 -16.24
N GLY A 147 -3.79 16.02 -16.85
CA GLY A 147 -3.20 17.30 -16.43
C GLY A 147 -1.93 17.12 -15.58
N ASP A 148 -1.65 18.10 -14.71
CA ASP A 148 -0.51 18.05 -13.79
C ASP A 148 -0.80 17.15 -12.59
N ILE A 149 -0.49 15.86 -12.75
CA ILE A 149 -0.73 14.85 -11.71
C ILE A 149 0.19 15.06 -10.50
N VAL A 150 1.42 15.49 -10.72
CA VAL A 150 2.37 15.72 -9.63
C VAL A 150 1.93 16.90 -8.78
N GLY A 151 1.56 18.01 -9.42
CA GLY A 151 0.99 19.17 -8.73
C GLY A 151 -0.30 18.83 -7.97
N LEU A 152 -1.20 18.05 -8.58
CA LEU A 152 -2.40 17.55 -7.91
C LEU A 152 -2.04 16.77 -6.65
N LEU A 153 -1.17 15.76 -6.75
CA LEU A 153 -0.76 14.94 -5.59
C LEU A 153 -0.06 15.76 -4.51
N GLN A 154 0.76 16.74 -4.88
CA GLN A 154 1.42 17.65 -3.94
C GLN A 154 0.42 18.59 -3.25
N SER A 155 -0.69 18.95 -3.91
CA SER A 155 -1.75 19.79 -3.34
C SER A 155 -2.67 19.06 -2.36
N LEU A 156 -2.72 17.73 -2.41
CA LEU A 156 -3.57 16.95 -1.51
C LEU A 156 -3.08 17.09 -0.05
N PRO A 157 -4.00 17.22 0.92
CA PRO A 157 -3.66 17.26 2.34
C PRO A 157 -3.10 15.92 2.82
N GLU A 158 -2.40 15.93 3.96
CA GLU A 158 -1.84 14.71 4.57
C GLU A 158 -2.92 13.79 5.14
N ASP A 159 -4.07 14.35 5.52
CA ASP A 159 -5.20 13.64 6.12
C ASP A 159 -6.54 14.04 5.46
N GLY A 160 -7.58 13.27 5.77
CA GLY A 160 -8.92 13.47 5.22
C GLY A 160 -9.21 12.49 4.09
N HIS A 161 -9.92 12.94 3.05
CA HIS A 161 -10.36 12.07 1.98
C HIS A 161 -10.43 12.77 0.63
N ILE A 162 -10.27 11.98 -0.42
CA ILE A 162 -10.65 12.35 -1.79
C ILE A 162 -11.85 11.49 -2.20
N ALA A 163 -12.97 12.15 -2.52
CA ALA A 163 -14.12 11.51 -3.12
C ALA A 163 -13.99 11.61 -4.65
N VAL A 164 -14.18 10.50 -5.35
CA VAL A 164 -14.10 10.42 -6.81
C VAL A 164 -15.34 9.75 -7.35
N ARG A 165 -15.96 10.41 -8.32
CA ARG A 165 -17.08 9.91 -9.11
C ARG A 165 -16.61 9.69 -10.54
N LEU A 166 -16.74 8.46 -11.03
CA LEU A 166 -16.57 8.13 -12.44
C LEU A 166 -17.93 8.05 -13.11
N THR A 167 -18.17 8.83 -14.16
CA THR A 167 -19.40 8.74 -14.96
C THR A 167 -19.09 8.34 -16.39
N THR A 168 -19.81 7.37 -16.93
CA THR A 168 -19.78 7.02 -18.35
C THR A 168 -20.62 7.98 -19.19
N ARG A 169 -20.47 7.92 -20.52
CA ARG A 169 -21.37 8.61 -21.45
C ARG A 169 -22.84 8.19 -21.33
N SER A 170 -23.11 6.96 -20.87
CA SER A 170 -24.48 6.46 -20.63
C SER A 170 -25.07 6.96 -19.31
N GLY A 171 -24.32 7.73 -18.52
CA GLY A 171 -24.77 8.27 -17.23
C GLY A 171 -24.60 7.31 -16.04
N VAL A 172 -24.07 6.11 -16.26
CA VAL A 172 -23.74 5.19 -15.16
C VAL A 172 -22.60 5.77 -14.35
N ALA A 173 -22.80 5.91 -13.05
CA ALA A 173 -21.84 6.46 -12.11
C ALA A 173 -21.28 5.38 -11.19
N GLN A 174 -20.00 5.51 -10.82
CA GLN A 174 -19.35 4.74 -9.78
C GLN A 174 -18.68 5.73 -8.83
N ASP A 175 -18.92 5.57 -7.53
CA ASP A 175 -18.42 6.47 -6.49
C ASP A 175 -17.43 5.75 -5.59
N GLY A 176 -16.31 6.42 -5.32
CA GLY A 176 -15.27 5.98 -4.40
C GLY A 176 -14.88 7.10 -3.46
N ARG A 177 -14.57 6.76 -2.22
CA ARG A 177 -14.07 7.66 -1.19
C ARG A 177 -12.80 7.06 -0.61
N PHE A 178 -11.68 7.73 -0.82
CA PHE A 178 -10.36 7.22 -0.46
C PHE A 178 -9.77 8.07 0.65
N SER A 179 -9.31 7.42 1.72
CA SER A 179 -8.58 8.10 2.80
C SER A 179 -7.23 8.60 2.28
N LEU A 180 -6.87 9.81 2.70
CA LEU A 180 -5.56 10.40 2.42
C LEU A 180 -4.53 10.06 3.50
N GLY A 181 -4.94 9.47 4.62
CA GLY A 181 -4.03 9.04 5.69
C GLY A 181 -2.99 8.05 5.16
N GLY A 182 -1.70 8.37 5.32
CA GLY A 182 -0.57 7.62 4.77
C GLY A 182 -0.09 8.10 3.38
N LEU A 183 -0.79 9.05 2.74
CA LEU A 183 -0.41 9.58 1.41
C LEU A 183 0.96 10.27 1.45
N LYS A 184 1.36 10.86 2.57
CA LYS A 184 2.69 11.47 2.73
C LYS A 184 3.81 10.48 2.39
N THR A 185 3.79 9.31 3.01
CA THR A 185 4.76 8.23 2.77
C THR A 185 4.75 7.80 1.31
N ALA A 186 3.56 7.64 0.72
CA ALA A 186 3.44 7.32 -0.71
C ALA A 186 4.06 8.42 -1.60
N ARG A 187 3.80 9.70 -1.32
CA ARG A 187 4.38 10.84 -2.07
C ARG A 187 5.90 10.86 -1.98
N GLU A 188 6.48 10.61 -0.82
CA GLU A 188 7.94 10.58 -0.65
C GLU A 188 8.58 9.47 -1.49
N LYS A 189 8.01 8.26 -1.46
CA LYS A 189 8.47 7.12 -2.26
C LYS A 189 8.33 7.36 -3.76
N LEU A 190 7.20 7.91 -4.18
CA LEU A 190 6.93 8.26 -5.58
C LEU A 190 7.85 9.39 -6.06
N ALA A 191 8.06 10.43 -5.26
CA ALA A 191 8.92 11.55 -5.58
C ALA A 191 10.37 11.10 -5.79
N ALA A 192 10.88 10.20 -4.93
CA ALA A 192 12.21 9.64 -5.07
C ALA A 192 12.34 8.80 -6.35
N ALA A 193 11.38 7.90 -6.63
CA ALA A 193 11.44 7.01 -7.79
C ALA A 193 11.22 7.73 -9.13
N CYS A 194 10.30 8.70 -9.18
CA CYS A 194 9.95 9.43 -10.39
C CYS A 194 10.68 10.77 -10.52
N LYS A 195 11.56 11.11 -9.58
CA LYS A 195 12.34 12.36 -9.56
C LYS A 195 11.44 13.59 -9.68
N TRP A 196 10.41 13.66 -8.84
CA TRP A 196 9.51 14.82 -8.84
C TRP A 196 10.28 16.10 -8.53
N PRO A 197 9.91 17.23 -9.17
CA PRO A 197 10.50 18.51 -8.82
C PRO A 197 10.16 18.82 -7.35
N HIS A 198 11.20 19.06 -6.55
CA HIS A 198 11.01 19.68 -5.25
C HIS A 198 10.66 21.14 -5.48
N VAL A 199 9.55 21.60 -4.93
CA VAL A 199 9.28 23.04 -4.85
C VAL A 199 10.30 23.61 -3.86
N VAL A 200 11.48 23.98 -4.36
CA VAL A 200 12.43 24.79 -3.62
C VAL A 200 11.78 26.16 -3.51
N ALA A 201 11.32 26.52 -2.31
CA ALA A 201 10.91 27.89 -2.04
C ALA A 201 12.13 28.79 -2.25
N GLY A 202 12.25 29.38 -3.45
CA GLY A 202 13.23 30.42 -3.72
C GLY A 202 12.94 31.63 -2.82
N PRO A 203 13.96 32.30 -2.27
CA PRO A 203 13.74 33.52 -1.50
C PRO A 203 13.02 34.53 -2.39
N ARG A 204 11.89 35.03 -1.91
CA ARG A 204 11.17 36.13 -2.53
C ARG A 204 12.02 37.38 -2.29
N ASN A 205 12.71 37.85 -3.33
CA ASN A 205 13.36 39.16 -3.36
C ASN A 205 12.33 40.25 -3.69
#